data_AF-A0A3P7NWJ8-F1
#
_entry.id   AF-A0A3P7NWJ8-F1
#
_cell.length_a   1.000
_cell.length_b   1.000
_cell.length_c   1.000
_cell.angle_alpha   90.00
_cell.angle_beta   90.00
_cell.angle_gamma   90.00
#
_symmetry.space_group_name_H-M   'P 1'
#
loop_
_entity.id
_entity.type
_entity.pdbx_description
1 polymer ?
#
loop_
_entity_poly.entity_id
_entity_poly.type
_entity_poly.pdbx_seq_one_letter_code
_entity_poly.pdbx_strand_id
1 'polypeptide(L)'
;MGCSAEGQVSHLLSSRLSSRPLGWSKEGVTKMARLRAYVANDGKVCDLIKYKQEKQHRMIQDEIKIEVDKEIKRKQKTYTDVWNHQTVAGSTRLVDGMYCLTKKLRGII
;
A
#
# COMPACT_ATOMS: atom_id res chain seq x y z
N MET A 1 -21.22 -35.98 28.65
CA MET A 1 -20.22 -34.96 28.98
C MET A 1 -20.51 -33.72 28.14
N GLY A 2 -21.31 -32.79 28.66
CA GLY A 2 -21.65 -31.55 27.96
C GLY A 2 -20.54 -30.53 28.18
N CYS A 3 -19.84 -30.14 27.11
CA CYS A 3 -18.80 -29.13 27.18
C CYS A 3 -19.45 -27.75 27.03
N SER A 4 -19.50 -26.93 28.09
CA SER A 4 -20.01 -25.55 28.04
C SER A 4 -18.99 -24.61 27.38
N ALA A 5 -18.82 -24.74 26.07
CA ALA A 5 -17.97 -23.85 25.27
C ALA A 5 -18.37 -22.37 25.46
N GLU A 6 -19.67 -22.09 25.59
CA GLU A 6 -20.21 -20.74 25.83
C GLU A 6 -19.75 -20.14 27.16
N GLY A 7 -19.63 -20.97 28.21
CA GLY A 7 -19.16 -20.55 29.52
C GLY A 7 -17.69 -20.15 29.51
N GLN A 8 -16.85 -20.91 28.79
CA GLN A 8 -15.43 -20.62 28.63
C GLN A 8 -15.21 -19.32 27.86
N VAL A 9 -15.95 -19.10 26.76
CA VAL A 9 -15.89 -17.85 25.98
C VAL A 9 -16.35 -16.66 26.81
N SER A 10 -17.44 -16.80 27.55
CA SER A 10 -17.99 -15.73 28.40
C SER A 10 -17.03 -15.36 29.54
N HIS A 11 -16.37 -16.34 30.15
CA HIS A 11 -15.37 -16.12 31.20
C HIS A 11 -14.14 -15.36 30.66
N LEU A 12 -13.63 -15.77 29.50
CA LEU A 12 -12.51 -15.11 28.84
C LEU A 12 -12.82 -13.64 28.49
N LEU A 13 -14.00 -13.40 27.90
CA LEU A 13 -14.39 -12.07 27.45
C LEU A 13 -14.78 -11.14 28.62
N SER A 14 -15.41 -11.68 29.67
CA SER A 14 -15.87 -10.89 30.82
C SER A 14 -14.79 -10.65 31.88
N SER A 15 -13.63 -11.29 31.76
CA SER A 15 -12.48 -11.06 32.65
C SER A 15 -12.17 -9.56 32.72
N ARG A 16 -11.91 -9.00 33.90
CA ARG A 16 -11.62 -7.56 34.03
C ARG A 16 -10.11 -7.33 33.91
N LEU A 17 -9.70 -6.36 33.09
CA LEU A 17 -8.28 -5.94 33.01
C LEU A 17 -7.89 -4.92 34.09
N SER A 18 -8.89 -4.30 34.72
CA SER A 18 -8.71 -3.30 35.78
C SER A 18 -9.76 -3.52 36.85
N SER A 19 -9.37 -3.35 38.11
CA SER A 19 -10.28 -3.34 39.26
C SER A 19 -11.23 -2.14 39.24
N ARG A 20 -10.89 -1.07 38.50
CA ARG A 20 -11.71 0.12 38.33
C ARG A 20 -12.28 0.16 36.91
N PRO A 21 -13.60 0.00 36.73
CA PRO A 21 -14.24 0.13 35.42
C PRO A 21 -14.28 1.62 35.06
N LEU A 22 -13.18 2.15 34.55
CA LEU A 22 -13.22 3.39 33.80
C LEU A 22 -14.09 3.12 32.57
N GLY A 23 -14.98 4.05 32.21
CA GLY A 23 -15.93 3.86 31.10
C GLY A 23 -15.19 3.64 29.78
N TRP A 24 -15.10 2.38 29.36
CA TRP A 24 -14.48 2.06 28.09
C TRP A 24 -15.43 2.44 26.96
N SER A 25 -14.89 3.04 25.90
CA SER A 25 -15.64 3.22 24.67
C SER A 25 -16.00 1.85 24.07
N LYS A 26 -17.13 1.79 23.35
CA LYS A 26 -17.56 0.57 22.64
C LYS A 26 -16.45 0.01 21.74
N GLU A 27 -15.71 0.89 21.09
CA GLU A 27 -14.56 0.52 20.26
C GLU A 27 -13.40 -0.05 21.07
N GLY A 28 -13.04 0.57 22.21
CA GLY A 28 -11.96 0.11 23.07
C GLY A 28 -12.24 -1.28 23.62
N VAL A 29 -13.47 -1.50 24.12
CA VAL A 29 -13.96 -2.83 24.52
C VAL A 29 -13.85 -3.83 23.38
N THR A 30 -14.27 -3.46 22.16
CA THR A 30 -14.25 -4.38 21.02
C THR A 30 -12.83 -4.76 20.61
N LYS A 31 -11.92 -3.79 20.55
CA LYS A 31 -10.50 -4.01 20.22
C LYS A 31 -9.84 -4.92 21.26
N MET A 32 -10.14 -4.69 22.54
CA MET A 32 -9.58 -5.51 23.61
C MET A 32 -10.14 -6.94 23.64
N ALA A 33 -11.44 -7.11 23.43
CA ALA A 33 -12.06 -8.43 23.34
C ALA A 33 -11.37 -9.29 22.26
N ARG A 34 -11.09 -8.69 21.10
CA ARG A 34 -10.34 -9.34 20.01
C ARG A 34 -8.91 -9.69 20.40
N LEU A 35 -8.20 -8.78 21.07
CA LEU A 35 -6.84 -9.04 21.56
C LEU A 35 -6.79 -10.19 22.56
N ARG A 36 -7.77 -10.28 23.47
CA ARG A 36 -7.84 -11.38 24.43
C ARG A 36 -8.15 -12.72 23.77
N ALA A 37 -9.08 -12.74 22.82
CA ALA A 37 -9.33 -13.94 22.03
C ALA A 37 -8.08 -14.36 21.26
N TYR A 38 -7.30 -13.41 20.73
CA TYR A 38 -6.04 -13.71 20.05
C TYR A 38 -5.00 -14.32 20.99
N VAL A 39 -4.81 -13.73 22.18
CA VAL A 39 -3.87 -14.26 23.20
C VAL A 39 -4.32 -15.64 23.72
N ALA A 40 -5.63 -15.86 23.89
CA ALA A 40 -6.16 -17.16 24.30
C ALA A 40 -5.96 -18.27 23.25
N ASN A 41 -5.73 -17.89 21.99
CA ASN A 41 -5.34 -18.78 20.91
C ASN A 41 -3.82 -18.78 20.70
N ASP A 42 -3.04 -18.54 21.75
CA ASP A 42 -1.56 -18.49 21.76
C ASP A 42 -0.95 -17.45 20.81
N GLY A 43 -1.73 -16.44 20.44
CA GLY A 43 -1.28 -15.34 19.60
C GLY A 43 -0.29 -14.41 20.31
N LYS A 44 0.86 -14.17 19.68
CA LYS A 44 1.89 -13.24 20.18
C LYS A 44 1.55 -11.81 19.78
N VAL A 45 1.17 -10.99 20.77
CA VAL A 45 0.76 -9.59 20.55
C VAL A 45 1.87 -8.77 19.86
N CYS A 46 3.13 -9.02 20.21
CA CYS A 46 4.28 -8.35 19.57
C CYS A 46 4.31 -8.56 18.06
N ASP A 47 4.00 -9.76 17.60
CA ASP A 47 4.03 -10.11 16.17
C ASP A 47 2.86 -9.45 15.44
N LEU A 48 1.69 -9.37 16.08
CA LEU A 48 0.54 -8.64 15.55
C LEU A 48 0.85 -7.14 15.37
N ILE A 49 1.54 -6.53 16.32
CA ILE A 49 1.94 -5.11 16.25
C ILE A 49 2.96 -4.91 15.12
N LYS A 50 4.00 -5.75 15.05
CA LYS A 50 5.01 -5.70 13.97
C LYS A 50 4.35 -5.83 12.60
N TYR A 51 3.47 -6.80 12.43
CA TYR A 51 2.72 -6.98 11.18
C TYR A 51 1.92 -5.73 10.80
N LYS A 52 1.25 -5.10 11.77
CA LYS A 52 0.51 -3.87 11.52
C LYS A 52 1.44 -2.74 11.07
N GLN A 53 2.59 -2.57 11.72
CA GLN A 53 3.58 -1.56 11.36
C GLN A 53 4.14 -1.80 9.95
N GLU A 54 4.60 -3.02 9.65
CA GLU A 54 5.10 -3.38 8.32
C GLU A 54 4.06 -3.17 7.22
N LYS A 55 2.78 -3.48 7.50
CA LYS A 55 1.69 -3.20 6.56
C LYS A 55 1.54 -1.69 6.30
N GLN A 56 1.60 -0.85 7.33
CA GLN A 56 1.56 0.61 7.14
C GLN A 56 2.77 1.10 6.32
N HIS A 57 3.97 0.63 6.65
CA HIS A 57 5.19 1.00 5.92
C HIS A 57 5.10 0.62 4.43
N ARG A 58 4.62 -0.58 4.11
CA ARG A 58 4.42 -1.01 2.71
C ARG A 58 3.44 -0.10 1.97
N MET A 59 2.31 0.24 2.57
CA MET A 59 1.32 1.13 1.93
C MET A 59 1.90 2.51 1.65
N ILE A 60 2.68 3.06 2.58
CA ILE A 60 3.36 4.35 2.39
C ILE A 60 4.41 4.24 1.28
N GLN A 61 5.20 3.16 1.25
CA GLN A 61 6.20 2.92 0.20
C GLN A 61 5.56 2.80 -1.19
N ASP A 62 4.45 2.07 -1.29
CA ASP A 62 3.70 1.90 -2.53
C ASP A 62 3.14 3.24 -3.02
N GLU A 63 2.61 4.07 -2.12
CA GLU A 63 2.12 5.42 -2.45
C GLU A 63 3.24 6.33 -2.96
N ILE A 64 4.39 6.34 -2.28
CA ILE A 64 5.58 7.08 -2.72
C ILE A 64 6.02 6.60 -4.11
N LYS A 65 6.09 5.28 -4.32
CA LYS A 65 6.50 4.70 -5.61
C LYS A 65 5.56 5.11 -6.73
N ILE A 66 4.25 5.04 -6.49
CA ILE A 66 3.24 5.48 -7.45
C ILE A 66 3.44 6.95 -7.82
N GLU A 67 3.71 7.81 -6.84
CA GLU A 67 3.89 9.24 -7.09
C GLU A 67 5.18 9.52 -7.87
N VAL A 68 6.28 8.86 -7.52
CA VAL A 68 7.54 8.93 -8.27
C VAL A 68 7.35 8.46 -9.71
N ASP A 69 6.66 7.33 -9.93
CA ASP A 69 6.38 6.80 -11.26
C ASP A 69 5.53 7.77 -12.11
N LYS A 70 4.53 8.43 -11.51
CA LYS A 70 3.76 9.47 -12.18
C LYS A 70 4.65 10.63 -12.61
N GLU A 71 5.55 11.07 -11.74
CA GLU A 71 6.44 12.20 -12.02
C GLU A 71 7.46 11.87 -13.11
N ILE A 72 8.00 10.65 -13.11
CA ILE A 72 8.86 10.14 -14.19
C ILE A 72 8.10 10.16 -15.52
N LYS A 73 6.86 9.64 -15.55
CA LYS A 73 6.01 9.64 -16.76
C LYS A 73 5.70 11.06 -17.25
N ARG A 74 5.43 12.01 -16.35
CA ARG A 74 5.21 13.42 -16.71
C ARG A 74 6.45 14.01 -17.38
N LYS A 75 7.63 13.85 -16.78
CA LYS A 75 8.89 14.36 -17.35
C LYS A 75 9.22 13.71 -18.69
N GLN A 76 9.03 12.40 -18.81
CA GLN A 76 9.19 11.69 -20.09
C GLN A 76 8.25 12.24 -21.15
N LYS A 77 6.96 12.45 -20.83
CA LYS A 77 6.00 13.03 -21.75
C LYS A 77 6.42 14.42 -22.22
N THR A 78 6.85 15.30 -21.32
CA THR A 78 7.35 16.62 -21.69
C THR A 78 8.53 16.53 -22.66
N TYR A 79 9.50 15.64 -22.38
CA TYR A 79 10.64 15.43 -23.27
C TYR A 79 10.22 14.87 -24.64
N THR A 80 9.32 13.88 -24.67
CA THR A 80 8.80 13.34 -25.93
C THR A 80 8.00 14.37 -26.71
N ASP A 81 7.20 15.19 -26.06
CA ASP A 81 6.39 16.24 -26.70
C ASP A 81 7.30 17.34 -27.30
N VAL A 82 8.36 17.72 -26.58
CA VAL A 82 9.43 18.59 -27.10
C VAL A 82 10.16 17.94 -28.27
N TRP A 83 10.34 16.63 -28.31
CA TRP A 83 10.94 15.94 -29.45
C TRP A 83 9.99 15.66 -30.62
N ASN A 84 8.69 15.59 -30.35
CA ASN A 84 7.63 15.26 -31.29
C ASN A 84 6.94 16.49 -31.88
N HIS A 85 7.29 17.72 -31.43
CA HIS A 85 6.88 18.92 -32.16
C HIS A 85 7.39 18.74 -33.60
N GLN A 86 6.46 18.66 -34.55
CA GLN A 86 6.78 18.61 -35.96
C GLN A 86 7.54 19.90 -36.27
N THR A 87 8.86 19.81 -36.40
CA THR A 87 9.58 20.83 -37.15
C THR A 87 8.93 20.86 -38.53
N VAL A 88 8.66 22.05 -39.05
CA VAL A 88 8.09 22.23 -40.40
C VAL A 88 8.92 21.47 -41.46
N ALA A 89 10.20 21.18 -41.15
CA ALA A 89 11.12 20.32 -41.89
C ALA A 89 10.70 18.83 -41.97
N GLY A 90 9.96 18.29 -41.00
CA GLY A 90 9.46 16.90 -41.00
C GLY A 90 8.09 16.74 -41.66
N SER A 91 7.32 17.83 -41.81
CA SER A 91 6.07 17.85 -42.59
C SER A 91 6.32 18.16 -44.08
N THR A 92 7.46 18.79 -44.39
CA THR A 92 7.97 18.85 -45.77
C THR A 92 8.49 17.47 -46.14
N ARG A 93 7.82 16.86 -47.12
CA ARG A 93 7.93 15.46 -47.56
C ARG A 93 9.26 15.16 -48.27
N LEU A 94 10.40 15.43 -47.62
CA LEU A 94 11.73 14.94 -47.97
C LEU A 94 12.17 13.91 -46.93
N VAL A 95 11.37 12.85 -46.83
CA VAL A 95 11.80 11.53 -46.36
C VAL A 95 13.02 11.21 -47.23
N ASP A 96 14.25 11.17 -46.71
CA ASP A 96 14.96 9.88 -46.64
C ASP A 96 16.27 9.94 -45.81
N GLY A 97 16.75 11.12 -45.39
CA GLY A 97 18.03 11.24 -44.67
C GLY A 97 17.90 11.40 -43.16
N MET A 98 17.33 12.52 -42.73
CA MET A 98 17.31 12.95 -41.33
C MET A 98 16.44 12.04 -40.43
N TYR A 99 15.31 11.58 -40.97
CA TYR A 99 14.40 10.66 -40.27
C TYR A 99 15.04 9.29 -40.02
N CYS A 100 15.78 8.78 -41.00
CA CYS A 100 16.47 7.49 -40.90
C CYS A 100 17.64 7.56 -39.90
N LEU A 101 18.42 8.65 -39.93
CA LEU A 101 19.51 8.90 -38.97
C LEU A 101 18.99 9.01 -37.53
N THR A 102 17.87 9.72 -37.33
CA THR A 102 17.28 9.88 -36.00
C THR A 102 16.68 8.58 -35.46
N LYS A 103 16.10 7.70 -36.30
CA LYS A 103 15.70 6.34 -35.89
C LYS A 103 16.90 5.47 -35.49
N LYS A 104 17.98 5.50 -36.27
CA LYS A 104 19.20 4.71 -36.03
C LYS A 104 19.89 5.10 -34.73
N LEU A 105 19.96 6.41 -34.43
CA LEU A 105 20.47 6.93 -33.16
C LEU A 105 19.58 6.60 -31.96
N ARG A 106 18.27 6.45 -32.18
CA ARG A 106 17.29 6.04 -31.15
C ARG A 106 17.28 4.52 -30.89
N GLY A 107 18.05 3.72 -31.64
CA GLY A 107 18.12 2.26 -31.48
C GLY A 107 16.85 1.50 -31.89
N ILE A 108 15.94 2.17 -32.60
CA ILE A 108 14.73 1.58 -33.15
C ILE A 108 15.09 1.06 -34.54
N ILE A 109 15.41 -0.24 -34.63
CA ILE A 109 15.61 -0.95 -35.91
C ILE A 109 14.26 -1.13 -36.60
#